data_AF-A0A6D2C2U1-F1
#
_entry.id   AF-A0A6D2C2U1-F1
#
_cell.length_a   1.000
_cell.length_b   1.000
_cell.length_c   1.000
_cell.angle_alpha   90.00
_cell.angle_beta   90.00
_cell.angle_gamma   90.00
#
_symmetry.space_group_name_H-M   'P 1'
#
loop_
_entity.id
_entity.type
_entity.pdbx_description
1 polymer ?
#
loop_
_entity_poly.entity_id
_entity_poly.type
_entity_poly.pdbx_seq_one_letter_code
_entity_poly.pdbx_strand_id
1 'polypeptide(L)'
;MKNSFKLHKYRILQIDNDIILSIEKDNFTLDIQELLPILNAYTKQDKQSIQEYNVFIALYGCTLTGSKESPNNPLCFGELDKEGVFIESKPVYHLQASDEIIESASNNRESSNGDSNNPLSTLDVFLNGSRLTILNYSLIDSSLNIKLESKSKESKAILEQEKEQTQKQKEQDSQTIDSTTSTAFLHPILEDNEIKCPHNGVVKLKSNKGKNFKSNNIPMILESDLLYSQIIGCTNNIAGVPTPCTMVATILPNARALKKYNDDYPIMQDLVSGNVFSDKGFPLIATPKPNTFRINSPKPIDSNTQNKQKLESQIKLYKPALRLHYKITPLQKDNLPIYRLKCNDTIIESGDDMPLDFISIDIAKDTKDLHDIHNLDKALQDILSILHSNLKQSFMKEYIYKYISLQLDSNMLLLILLIPQTIPKVFKEVYKNY
;
A
#
# COMPACT_ATOMS: atom_id res chain seq x y z
N MET A 1 15.81 22.73 22.27
CA MET A 1 16.68 21.81 21.52
C MET A 1 16.49 20.38 22.01
N LYS A 2 15.71 19.57 21.30
CA LYS A 2 15.78 18.10 21.33
C LYS A 2 15.31 17.61 19.96
N ASN A 3 16.21 17.62 18.98
CA ASN A 3 16.00 16.86 17.75
C ASN A 3 16.09 15.40 18.12
N SER A 4 14.94 14.71 18.11
CA SER A 4 14.89 13.26 18.14
C SER A 4 15.46 12.74 16.81
N PHE A 5 16.76 12.46 16.76
CA PHE A 5 17.32 11.66 15.70
C PHE A 5 16.70 10.26 15.80
N LYS A 6 15.69 9.97 14.97
CA LYS A 6 15.44 8.60 14.54
C LYS A 6 16.75 8.12 13.93
N LEU A 7 17.34 7.07 14.51
CA LEU A 7 18.53 6.41 13.96
C LEU A 7 18.13 5.90 12.57
N HIS A 8 18.47 6.63 11.51
CA HIS A 8 18.33 6.12 10.15
C HIS A 8 19.40 5.03 9.99
N LYS A 9 19.05 3.91 9.35
CA LYS A 9 19.96 2.77 9.14
C LYS A 9 21.18 3.11 8.23
N TYR A 10 21.18 4.30 7.65
CA TYR A 10 22.20 4.95 6.83
C TYR A 10 22.09 6.47 7.04
N ARG A 11 23.16 7.22 6.75
CA ARG A 11 23.14 8.70 6.81
C ARG A 11 22.69 9.27 5.47
N ILE A 12 21.83 10.27 5.49
CA ILE A 12 21.43 11.01 4.29
C ILE A 12 22.20 12.34 4.32
N LEU A 13 22.97 12.61 3.27
CA LEU A 13 23.67 13.86 3.06
C LEU A 13 23.08 14.52 1.83
N GLN A 14 22.82 15.82 1.90
CA GLN A 14 22.39 16.60 0.74
C GLN A 14 23.48 17.62 0.43
N ILE A 15 24.00 17.56 -0.79
CA ILE A 15 25.02 18.48 -1.31
C ILE A 15 24.46 19.05 -2.60
N ASP A 16 24.11 20.33 -2.59
CA ASP A 16 23.37 20.98 -3.67
C ASP A 16 22.07 20.21 -4.03
N ASN A 17 22.01 19.67 -5.25
CA ASN A 17 20.88 18.87 -5.74
C ASN A 17 21.06 17.36 -5.54
N ASP A 18 22.22 16.94 -5.05
CA ASP A 18 22.59 15.53 -4.91
C ASP A 18 22.28 15.04 -3.50
N ILE A 19 21.77 13.81 -3.44
CA ILE A 19 21.49 13.11 -2.18
C ILE A 19 22.42 11.91 -2.11
N ILE A 20 23.27 11.86 -1.09
CA ILE A 20 24.18 10.75 -0.83
C ILE A 20 23.65 9.95 0.36
N LEU A 21 23.34 8.67 0.12
CA LEU A 21 23.06 7.71 1.19
C LEU A 21 24.38 7.05 1.59
N SER A 22 24.91 7.47 2.74
CA SER A 22 26.15 6.96 3.32
C SER A 22 25.85 5.76 4.22
N ILE A 23 26.40 4.61 3.85
CA ILE A 23 26.20 3.31 4.48
C ILE A 23 27.56 2.84 5.03
N GLU A 24 27.68 2.80 6.35
CA GLU A 24 28.87 2.32 7.09
C GLU A 24 28.50 1.08 7.89
N LYS A 25 27.88 0.10 7.22
CA LYS A 25 27.35 -1.10 7.86
C LYS A 25 27.49 -2.33 6.97
N ASP A 26 27.93 -3.42 7.57
CA ASP A 26 28.02 -4.72 6.90
C ASP A 26 26.68 -5.41 6.75
N ASN A 27 26.54 -6.15 5.63
CA ASN A 27 25.36 -6.94 5.29
C ASN A 27 24.08 -6.10 5.36
N PHE A 28 24.14 -4.91 4.76
CA PHE A 28 23.00 -3.99 4.74
C PHE A 28 22.12 -4.27 3.54
N THR A 29 20.80 -4.22 3.73
CA THR A 29 19.82 -4.33 2.65
C THR A 29 19.09 -3.00 2.49
N LEU A 30 19.07 -2.49 1.27
CA LEU A 30 18.40 -1.26 0.87
C LEU A 30 17.29 -1.60 -0.12
N ASP A 31 16.06 -1.22 0.17
CA ASP A 31 14.95 -1.31 -0.77
C ASP A 31 14.67 0.06 -1.39
N ILE A 32 14.80 0.17 -2.72
CA ILE A 32 14.54 1.42 -3.46
C ILE A 32 13.08 1.88 -3.29
N GLN A 33 12.13 0.97 -3.16
CA GLN A 33 10.71 1.32 -3.02
C GLN A 33 10.39 2.05 -1.71
N GLU A 34 11.21 1.85 -0.67
CA GLU A 34 11.04 2.54 0.61
C GLU A 34 11.66 3.95 0.63
N LEU A 35 12.50 4.31 -0.36
CA LEU A 35 13.27 5.54 -0.33
C LEU A 35 12.46 6.79 -0.58
N LEU A 36 11.48 6.75 -1.48
CA LEU A 36 10.71 7.93 -1.88
C LEU A 36 10.06 8.67 -0.68
N PRO A 37 9.28 8.01 0.20
CA PRO A 37 8.70 8.70 1.35
C PRO A 37 9.76 9.20 2.36
N ILE A 38 10.90 8.51 2.48
CA ILE A 38 12.00 8.93 3.36
C ILE A 38 12.65 10.20 2.83
N LEU A 39 12.95 10.24 1.53
CA LEU A 39 13.58 11.41 0.90
C LEU A 39 12.64 12.61 0.87
N ASN A 40 11.36 12.41 0.53
CA ASN A 40 10.34 13.47 0.59
C ASN A 40 10.26 14.09 2.00
N ALA A 41 10.26 13.25 3.05
CA ALA A 41 10.27 13.72 4.43
C ALA A 41 11.57 14.47 4.80
N TYR A 42 12.73 14.00 4.31
CA TYR A 42 14.04 14.59 4.61
C TYR A 42 14.24 15.94 3.90
N THR A 43 13.98 16.00 2.60
CA THR A 43 14.17 17.19 1.74
C THR A 43 13.03 18.19 1.86
N LYS A 44 11.89 17.77 2.43
CA LYS A 44 10.62 18.53 2.45
C LYS A 44 10.10 18.83 1.05
N GLN A 45 10.31 17.90 0.12
CA GLN A 45 9.78 17.94 -1.24
C GLN A 45 8.71 16.84 -1.39
N ASP A 46 7.85 16.98 -2.40
CA ASP A 46 6.77 16.02 -2.70
C ASP A 46 6.97 15.42 -4.09
N LYS A 47 8.14 14.81 -4.30
CA LYS A 47 8.47 14.16 -5.57
C LYS A 47 7.65 12.89 -5.72
N GLN A 48 7.24 12.58 -6.95
CA GLN A 48 6.34 11.47 -7.24
C GLN A 48 7.09 10.17 -7.58
N SER A 49 8.37 10.30 -7.90
CA SER A 49 9.25 9.19 -8.26
C SER A 49 10.66 9.39 -7.67
N ILE A 50 11.32 8.27 -7.34
CA ILE A 50 12.70 8.29 -6.84
C ILE A 50 13.68 8.81 -7.92
N GLN A 51 13.36 8.59 -9.20
CA GLN A 51 14.13 9.05 -10.36
C GLN A 51 14.15 10.59 -10.48
N GLU A 52 13.21 11.29 -9.85
CA GLU A 52 13.24 12.76 -9.81
C GLU A 52 14.31 13.30 -8.84
N TYR A 53 14.87 12.46 -7.95
CA TYR A 53 16.02 12.78 -7.13
C TYR A 53 17.32 12.32 -7.78
N ASN A 54 18.39 13.11 -7.62
CA ASN A 54 19.73 12.67 -7.97
C ASN A 54 20.35 11.96 -6.75
N VAL A 55 20.12 10.65 -6.63
CA VAL A 55 20.52 9.86 -5.45
C VAL A 55 21.77 9.04 -5.76
N PHE A 56 22.76 9.06 -4.86
CA PHE A 56 23.97 8.26 -4.90
C PHE A 56 24.10 7.42 -3.63
N ILE A 57 24.79 6.28 -3.73
CA ILE A 57 25.17 5.46 -2.57
C ILE A 57 26.66 5.61 -2.31
N ALA A 58 27.03 5.85 -1.05
CA ALA A 58 28.41 5.76 -0.58
C ALA A 58 28.54 4.62 0.44
N LEU A 59 29.18 3.52 0.06
CA LEU A 59 29.45 2.37 0.93
C LEU A 59 30.86 2.50 1.51
N TYR A 60 30.98 2.64 2.83
CA TYR A 60 32.27 2.89 3.51
C TYR A 60 33.09 4.04 2.89
N GLY A 61 32.39 5.11 2.47
CA GLY A 61 33.01 6.27 1.83
C GLY A 61 33.33 6.10 0.35
N CYS A 62 33.12 4.91 -0.24
CA CYS A 62 33.24 4.68 -1.67
C CYS A 62 31.90 4.93 -2.38
N THR A 63 31.85 5.94 -3.26
CA THR A 63 30.67 6.21 -4.09
C THR A 63 30.50 5.12 -5.13
N LEU A 64 29.32 4.49 -5.15
CA LEU A 64 28.97 3.45 -6.10
C LEU A 64 28.48 4.09 -7.40
N THR A 65 29.20 3.88 -8.49
CA THR A 65 28.85 4.39 -9.83
C THR A 65 28.55 3.28 -10.83
N GLY A 66 28.73 2.01 -10.43
CA GLY A 66 28.62 0.85 -11.31
C GLY A 66 29.92 0.56 -12.07
N SER A 67 29.90 -0.48 -12.91
CA SER A 67 31.09 -0.97 -13.62
C SER A 67 30.74 -1.77 -14.88
N LYS A 68 31.77 -2.26 -15.56
CA LYS A 68 31.66 -3.11 -16.75
C LYS A 68 31.43 -4.57 -16.36
N GLU A 69 30.60 -5.24 -17.14
CA GLU A 69 30.39 -6.68 -16.96
C GLU A 69 31.68 -7.45 -17.25
N SER A 70 31.94 -8.46 -16.42
CA SER A 70 33.07 -9.36 -16.57
C SER A 70 32.87 -10.21 -17.84
N PRO A 71 33.89 -10.31 -18.72
CA PRO A 71 33.80 -11.15 -19.91
C PRO A 71 33.56 -12.63 -19.61
N ASN A 72 34.01 -13.09 -18.44
CA ASN A 72 34.02 -14.51 -18.06
C ASN A 72 32.93 -14.89 -17.06
N ASN A 73 32.32 -13.90 -16.39
CA ASN A 73 31.31 -14.11 -15.36
C ASN A 73 30.09 -13.22 -15.68
N PRO A 74 29.10 -13.73 -16.43
CA PRO A 74 27.86 -13.01 -16.70
C PRO A 74 27.21 -12.51 -15.40
N LEU A 75 26.58 -11.35 -15.45
CA LEU A 75 25.90 -10.68 -14.33
C LEU A 75 26.82 -10.22 -13.19
N CYS A 76 28.14 -10.42 -13.30
CA CYS A 76 29.13 -9.86 -12.39
C CYS A 76 29.82 -8.66 -13.05
N PHE A 77 29.94 -7.54 -12.33
CA PHE A 77 30.51 -6.30 -12.83
C PHE A 77 31.58 -5.81 -11.85
N GLY A 78 32.69 -5.30 -12.35
CA GLY A 78 33.79 -4.89 -11.50
C GLY A 78 35.08 -4.72 -12.28
N GLU A 79 36.06 -4.09 -11.65
CA GLU A 79 37.38 -3.97 -12.25
C GLU A 79 38.16 -5.27 -12.03
N LEU A 80 38.79 -5.75 -13.10
CA LEU A 80 39.63 -6.93 -13.08
C LEU A 80 41.11 -6.53 -13.07
N ASP A 81 41.93 -7.28 -12.36
CA ASP A 81 43.39 -7.22 -12.49
C ASP A 81 43.86 -7.84 -13.82
N LYS A 82 45.19 -7.95 -14.00
CA LYS A 82 45.78 -8.48 -15.23
C LYS A 82 45.52 -9.98 -15.39
N GLU A 83 45.24 -10.65 -14.29
CA GLU A 83 44.98 -12.07 -14.15
C GLU A 83 43.48 -12.40 -14.35
N GLY A 84 42.62 -11.37 -14.46
CA GLY A 84 41.19 -11.53 -14.69
C GLY A 84 40.38 -11.76 -13.42
N VAL A 85 40.94 -11.42 -12.24
CA VAL A 85 40.30 -11.53 -10.92
C VAL A 85 39.79 -10.16 -10.49
N PHE A 86 38.66 -10.13 -9.78
CA PHE A 86 38.10 -8.88 -9.27
C PHE A 86 39.01 -8.23 -8.23
N ILE A 87 39.21 -6.91 -8.37
CA ILE A 87 39.98 -6.11 -7.42
C ILE A 87 39.10 -5.86 -6.18
N GLU A 88 39.33 -6.59 -5.09
CA GLU A 88 38.51 -6.53 -3.86
C GLU A 88 38.46 -5.16 -3.17
N SER A 89 39.45 -4.30 -3.41
CA SER A 89 39.49 -2.92 -2.90
C SER A 89 38.58 -1.96 -3.66
N LYS A 90 37.92 -2.43 -4.73
CA LYS A 90 36.94 -1.71 -5.53
C LYS A 90 35.59 -2.42 -5.46
N PRO A 91 34.48 -1.70 -5.70
CA PRO A 91 33.17 -2.32 -5.69
C PRO A 91 33.03 -3.39 -6.78
N VAL A 92 32.56 -4.57 -6.38
CA VAL A 92 32.16 -5.67 -7.26
C VAL A 92 30.65 -5.82 -7.15
N TYR A 93 29.96 -5.85 -8.28
CA TYR A 93 28.51 -5.90 -8.37
C TYR A 93 28.08 -7.26 -8.90
N HIS A 94 27.04 -7.84 -8.34
CA HIS A 94 26.42 -9.06 -8.83
C HIS A 94 24.92 -8.83 -8.96
N LEU A 95 24.43 -8.91 -10.20
CA LEU A 95 23.03 -8.72 -10.53
C LEU A 95 22.30 -10.07 -10.47
N GLN A 96 21.40 -10.21 -9.51
CA GLN A 96 20.52 -11.36 -9.37
C GLN A 96 19.21 -11.08 -10.11
N ALA A 97 18.97 -11.86 -11.15
CA ALA A 97 17.70 -11.89 -11.86
C ALA A 97 16.66 -12.72 -11.06
N SER A 98 15.37 -12.48 -11.29
CA SER A 98 14.31 -13.37 -10.80
C SER A 98 14.46 -14.77 -11.39
N ASP A 99 14.06 -15.81 -10.65
CA ASP A 99 14.32 -17.22 -10.99
C ASP A 99 13.78 -17.64 -12.38
N GLU A 100 12.74 -16.97 -12.90
CA GLU A 100 12.20 -17.20 -14.26
C GLU A 100 13.22 -16.90 -15.38
N ILE A 101 14.21 -16.04 -15.14
CA ILE A 101 15.18 -15.58 -16.15
C ILE A 101 16.32 -16.60 -16.31
N ILE A 102 16.76 -17.22 -15.21
CA ILE A 102 17.96 -18.08 -15.18
C ILE A 102 17.69 -19.45 -15.83
N GLU A 103 16.48 -19.99 -15.71
CA GLU A 103 16.09 -21.26 -16.36
C GLU A 103 16.05 -21.17 -17.88
N SER A 104 15.78 -19.99 -18.45
CA SER A 104 15.79 -19.80 -19.91
C SER A 104 17.21 -19.70 -20.52
N ALA A 105 18.23 -19.43 -19.69
CA ALA A 105 19.59 -19.19 -20.14
C ALA A 105 20.62 -20.24 -19.64
N SER A 106 20.29 -21.06 -18.63
CA SER A 106 21.26 -21.92 -17.93
C SER A 106 20.72 -23.34 -17.69
N ASN A 107 21.25 -24.33 -18.41
CA ASN A 107 20.81 -25.73 -18.33
C ASN A 107 21.24 -26.52 -17.08
N ASN A 108 21.62 -25.90 -15.95
CA ASN A 108 21.98 -26.65 -14.75
C ASN A 108 22.00 -25.77 -13.49
N ARG A 109 20.94 -25.85 -12.68
CA ARG A 109 20.98 -25.77 -11.21
C ARG A 109 19.59 -26.13 -10.65
N GLU A 110 19.56 -27.01 -9.66
CA GLU A 110 18.34 -27.39 -8.94
C GLU A 110 18.04 -26.41 -7.79
N SER A 111 16.76 -26.02 -7.74
CA SER A 111 15.92 -25.68 -6.56
C SER A 111 16.17 -24.38 -5.77
N SER A 112 15.15 -23.52 -5.68
CA SER A 112 14.24 -23.43 -4.51
C SER A 112 13.11 -22.40 -4.77
N ASN A 113 11.96 -22.60 -4.13
CA ASN A 113 10.71 -21.87 -4.34
C ASN A 113 10.81 -20.34 -4.10
N GLY A 114 10.14 -19.52 -4.94
CA GLY A 114 9.83 -18.14 -4.59
C GLY A 114 9.09 -17.33 -5.66
N ASP A 115 7.81 -17.06 -5.43
CA ASP A 115 7.00 -16.07 -6.15
C ASP A 115 7.76 -14.75 -6.43
N SER A 116 8.10 -14.44 -7.69
CA SER A 116 8.51 -13.07 -8.04
C SER A 116 8.03 -12.65 -9.44
N ASN A 117 6.79 -12.17 -9.53
CA ASN A 117 6.32 -11.33 -10.66
C ASN A 117 6.98 -9.92 -10.67
N ASN A 118 8.17 -9.79 -10.07
CA ASN A 118 8.92 -8.54 -10.01
C ASN A 118 10.04 -8.61 -11.06
N PRO A 119 9.99 -7.80 -12.14
CA PRO A 119 11.04 -7.79 -13.16
C PRO A 119 12.33 -7.14 -12.67
N LEU A 120 12.26 -6.39 -11.56
CA LEU A 120 13.39 -5.65 -11.05
C LEU A 120 14.34 -6.60 -10.34
N SER A 121 15.62 -6.40 -10.61
CA SER A 121 16.67 -7.27 -10.14
C SER A 121 17.07 -6.92 -8.70
N THR A 122 17.70 -7.88 -8.04
CA THR A 122 18.45 -7.61 -6.80
C THR A 122 19.91 -7.38 -7.16
N LEU A 123 20.50 -6.28 -6.70
CA LEU A 123 21.91 -5.96 -6.94
C LEU A 123 22.70 -6.11 -5.65
N ASP A 124 23.58 -7.11 -5.60
CA ASP A 124 24.58 -7.21 -4.54
C ASP A 124 25.83 -6.42 -4.90
N VAL A 125 26.39 -5.73 -3.91
CA VAL A 125 27.63 -4.98 -4.00
C VAL A 125 28.59 -5.47 -2.92
N PHE A 126 29.75 -5.94 -3.34
CA PHE A 126 30.82 -6.40 -2.46
C PHE A 126 31.95 -5.37 -2.46
N LEU A 127 32.41 -4.97 -1.27
CA LEU A 127 33.52 -4.03 -1.09
C LEU A 127 34.24 -4.33 0.22
N ASN A 128 35.55 -4.57 0.17
CA ASN A 128 36.39 -4.83 1.36
C ASN A 128 35.80 -5.91 2.30
N GLY A 129 35.20 -6.96 1.75
CA GLY A 129 34.57 -8.05 2.52
C GLY A 129 33.18 -7.74 3.07
N SER A 130 32.65 -6.53 2.84
CA SER A 130 31.28 -6.16 3.14
C SER A 130 30.34 -6.41 1.96
N ARG A 131 29.06 -6.68 2.25
CA ARG A 131 27.99 -6.83 1.26
C ARG A 131 26.89 -5.79 1.50
N LEU A 132 26.50 -5.10 0.44
CA LEU A 132 25.28 -4.30 0.35
C LEU A 132 24.34 -4.97 -0.65
N THR A 133 23.10 -5.23 -0.26
CA THR A 133 22.06 -5.75 -1.15
C THR A 133 21.06 -4.64 -1.47
N ILE A 134 20.87 -4.34 -2.75
CA ILE A 134 19.93 -3.33 -3.24
C ILE A 134 18.77 -4.07 -3.92
N LEU A 135 17.57 -3.97 -3.36
CA LEU A 135 16.35 -4.54 -3.91
C LEU A 135 15.71 -3.57 -4.89
N ASN A 136 14.97 -4.10 -5.86
CA ASN A 136 14.23 -3.32 -6.86
C ASN A 136 15.13 -2.44 -7.75
N TYR A 137 16.31 -2.94 -8.10
CA TYR A 137 17.23 -2.26 -8.99
C TYR A 137 16.80 -2.45 -10.46
N SER A 138 16.72 -1.35 -11.21
CA SER A 138 16.46 -1.35 -12.65
C SER A 138 17.75 -1.13 -13.44
N LEU A 139 18.01 -2.03 -14.39
CA LEU A 139 19.08 -1.84 -15.37
C LEU A 139 18.76 -0.71 -16.35
N ILE A 140 17.49 -0.52 -16.74
CA ILE A 140 17.08 0.57 -17.64
C ILE A 140 17.35 1.93 -17.02
N ASP A 141 16.92 2.11 -15.77
CA ASP A 141 17.00 3.40 -15.10
C ASP A 141 18.39 3.65 -14.48
N SER A 142 19.25 2.64 -14.42
CA SER A 142 20.52 2.71 -13.68
C SER A 142 20.29 3.23 -12.27
N SER A 143 19.40 2.54 -11.53
CA SER A 143 18.84 3.06 -10.28
C SER A 143 19.92 3.54 -9.30
N LEU A 144 19.64 4.66 -8.63
CA LEU A 144 20.55 5.29 -7.66
C LEU A 144 21.92 5.69 -8.28
N ASN A 145 21.92 6.01 -9.57
CA ASN A 145 23.11 6.38 -10.36
C ASN A 145 24.21 5.30 -10.39
N ILE A 146 23.83 4.04 -10.17
CA ILE A 146 24.73 2.90 -10.35
C ILE A 146 24.51 2.40 -11.77
N LYS A 147 25.52 2.54 -12.64
CA LYS A 147 25.40 2.18 -14.06
C LYS A 147 26.18 0.92 -14.37
N LEU A 148 25.48 -0.13 -14.75
CA LEU A 148 26.07 -1.43 -15.13
C LEU A 148 26.15 -1.54 -16.66
N GLU A 149 27.36 -1.69 -17.22
CA GLU A 149 27.54 -1.88 -18.66
C GLU A 149 27.34 -3.36 -19.06
N SER A 150 26.08 -3.71 -19.30
CA SER A 150 25.61 -5.03 -19.72
C SER A 150 26.05 -5.42 -21.15
N LYS A 151 26.69 -6.59 -21.31
CA LYS A 151 27.20 -7.11 -22.59
C LYS A 151 26.78 -8.55 -22.89
N SER A 152 26.63 -9.37 -21.85
CA SER A 152 26.25 -10.78 -21.91
C SER A 152 24.84 -10.99 -22.48
N LYS A 153 24.49 -12.24 -22.78
CA LYS A 153 23.12 -12.55 -23.26
C LYS A 153 22.11 -12.42 -22.12
N GLU A 154 22.53 -12.84 -20.94
CA GLU A 154 21.82 -12.84 -19.68
C GLU A 154 21.41 -11.41 -19.29
N SER A 155 22.37 -10.47 -19.28
CA SER A 155 22.10 -9.07 -18.93
C SER A 155 21.22 -8.35 -19.98
N LYS A 156 21.29 -8.76 -21.25
CA LYS A 156 20.41 -8.25 -22.32
C LYS A 156 18.98 -8.76 -22.17
N ALA A 157 18.80 -10.03 -21.79
CA ALA A 157 17.47 -10.61 -21.55
C ALA A 157 16.74 -9.87 -20.42
N ILE A 158 17.44 -9.56 -19.33
CA ILE A 158 16.88 -8.75 -18.22
C ILE A 158 16.46 -7.36 -18.72
N LEU A 159 17.30 -6.70 -19.52
CA LEU A 159 17.01 -5.38 -20.08
C LEU A 159 15.79 -5.40 -21.03
N GLU A 160 15.62 -6.46 -21.83
CA GLU A 160 14.48 -6.63 -22.72
C GLU A 160 13.18 -6.84 -21.93
N GLN A 161 13.20 -7.66 -20.88
CA GLN A 161 12.04 -7.86 -20.02
C GLN A 161 11.62 -6.59 -19.28
N GLU A 162 12.56 -5.83 -18.69
CA GLU A 162 12.26 -4.54 -18.06
C GLU A 162 11.60 -3.57 -19.09
N LYS A 163 12.04 -3.59 -20.36
CA LYS A 163 11.48 -2.75 -21.43
C LYS A 163 10.08 -3.18 -21.80
N GLU A 164 9.87 -4.48 -22.00
CA GLU A 164 8.55 -5.04 -22.29
C GLU A 164 7.54 -4.72 -21.19
N GLN A 165 7.94 -4.81 -19.92
CA GLN A 165 7.05 -4.50 -18.82
C GLN A 165 6.75 -3.01 -18.71
N THR A 166 7.77 -2.15 -18.90
CA THR A 166 7.57 -0.70 -18.98
C THR A 166 6.62 -0.34 -20.13
N GLN A 167 6.74 -1.03 -21.26
CA GLN A 167 5.87 -0.83 -22.41
C GLN A 167 4.46 -1.37 -22.16
N LYS A 168 4.30 -2.56 -21.58
CA LYS A 168 3.00 -3.11 -21.15
C LYS A 168 2.30 -2.20 -20.15
N GLN A 169 3.04 -1.56 -19.24
CA GLN A 169 2.50 -0.60 -18.28
C GLN A 169 2.08 0.71 -18.96
N LYS A 170 2.92 1.26 -19.86
CA LYS A 170 2.56 2.43 -20.69
C LYS A 170 1.40 2.16 -21.66
N GLU A 171 1.31 0.96 -22.21
CA GLU A 171 0.21 0.51 -23.07
C GLU A 171 -1.06 0.26 -22.26
N GLN A 172 -0.97 -0.27 -21.04
CA GLN A 172 -2.10 -0.33 -20.12
C GLN A 172 -2.58 1.08 -19.75
N ASP A 173 -1.68 2.00 -19.43
CA ASP A 173 -1.99 3.40 -19.13
C ASP A 173 -2.58 4.13 -20.36
N SER A 174 -2.06 3.85 -21.56
CA SER A 174 -2.54 4.45 -22.82
C SER A 174 -3.85 3.83 -23.33
N GLN A 175 -4.04 2.52 -23.19
CA GLN A 175 -5.31 1.84 -23.49
C GLN A 175 -6.39 2.19 -22.46
N THR A 176 -6.05 2.51 -21.22
CA THR A 176 -6.99 3.12 -20.27
C THR A 176 -7.38 4.54 -20.68
N ILE A 177 -6.59 5.27 -21.47
CA ILE A 177 -6.97 6.62 -21.95
C ILE A 177 -7.89 6.54 -23.18
N ASP A 178 -7.62 5.64 -24.13
CA ASP A 178 -8.39 5.57 -25.39
C ASP A 178 -9.72 4.79 -25.27
N SER A 179 -9.82 3.85 -24.31
CA SER A 179 -11.07 3.11 -24.07
C SER A 179 -12.04 3.80 -23.11
N THR A 180 -11.62 4.87 -22.41
CA THR A 180 -12.41 5.58 -21.37
C THR A 180 -13.00 6.92 -21.79
N THR A 181 -12.93 7.32 -23.07
CA THR A 181 -13.71 8.48 -23.56
C THR A 181 -15.21 8.18 -23.48
N SER A 182 -15.80 8.55 -22.34
CA SER A 182 -17.25 8.70 -22.17
C SER A 182 -17.72 9.89 -23.00
N THR A 183 -18.87 9.76 -23.66
CA THR A 183 -19.57 10.89 -24.29
C THR A 183 -20.31 11.77 -23.26
N ALA A 184 -20.35 11.35 -21.98
CA ALA A 184 -20.96 12.10 -20.89
C ALA A 184 -19.91 12.95 -20.15
N PHE A 185 -20.12 14.27 -20.17
CA PHE A 185 -19.37 15.22 -19.37
C PHE A 185 -19.99 15.30 -17.97
N LEU A 186 -19.17 15.16 -16.93
CA LEU A 186 -19.59 15.40 -15.54
C LEU A 186 -19.12 16.76 -15.05
N HIS A 187 -19.77 17.21 -13.98
CA HIS A 187 -19.49 18.48 -13.33
C HIS A 187 -18.67 18.24 -12.05
N PRO A 188 -17.56 18.97 -11.85
CA PRO A 188 -16.81 18.94 -10.61
C PRO A 188 -17.53 19.67 -9.49
N ILE A 189 -17.12 19.39 -8.26
CA ILE A 189 -17.50 20.16 -7.06
C ILE A 189 -16.84 21.55 -7.11
N LEU A 190 -17.61 22.58 -6.80
CA LEU A 190 -17.17 23.96 -6.57
C LEU A 190 -17.35 24.34 -5.09
N GLU A 191 -16.76 25.47 -4.68
CA GLU A 191 -16.88 25.97 -3.29
C GLU A 191 -18.32 26.20 -2.82
N ASP A 192 -19.28 26.40 -3.71
CA ASP A 192 -20.69 26.61 -3.36
C ASP A 192 -21.54 25.33 -3.36
N ASN A 193 -20.97 24.17 -3.69
CA ASN A 193 -21.69 22.90 -3.59
C ASN A 193 -21.99 22.57 -2.12
N GLU A 194 -23.09 21.84 -1.92
CA GLU A 194 -23.41 21.29 -0.60
C GLU A 194 -23.00 19.81 -0.58
N ILE A 195 -22.16 19.44 0.40
CA ILE A 195 -21.83 18.03 0.68
C ILE A 195 -22.19 17.75 2.12
N LYS A 196 -22.94 16.66 2.35
CA LYS A 196 -23.44 16.27 3.67
C LYS A 196 -23.07 14.84 4.02
N CYS A 197 -22.82 14.59 5.29
CA CYS A 197 -22.88 13.23 5.84
C CYS A 197 -24.36 12.85 6.12
N PRO A 198 -24.69 11.55 6.28
CA PRO A 198 -26.06 11.10 6.54
C PRO A 198 -26.67 11.63 7.85
N HIS A 199 -25.84 12.21 8.73
CA HIS A 199 -26.26 12.84 9.99
C HIS A 199 -26.35 14.37 9.87
N ASN A 200 -26.62 14.89 8.67
CA ASN A 200 -26.78 16.31 8.35
C ASN A 200 -25.56 17.21 8.61
N GLY A 201 -24.39 16.63 8.87
CA GLY A 201 -23.15 17.40 8.96
C GLY A 201 -22.71 17.88 7.58
N VAL A 202 -22.40 19.16 7.44
CA VAL A 202 -22.04 19.82 6.17
C VAL A 202 -20.53 19.95 6.07
N VAL A 203 -19.95 19.55 4.93
CA VAL A 203 -18.54 19.76 4.61
C VAL A 203 -18.29 21.24 4.31
N LYS A 204 -17.31 21.85 4.96
CA LYS A 204 -16.81 23.18 4.62
C LYS A 204 -15.88 23.10 3.42
N LEU A 205 -16.39 23.47 2.26
CA LEU A 205 -15.60 23.52 1.04
C LEU A 205 -14.75 24.79 0.99
N LYS A 206 -13.46 24.63 0.70
CA LYS A 206 -12.55 25.73 0.45
C LYS A 206 -11.47 25.27 -0.53
N SER A 207 -11.47 25.86 -1.71
CA SER A 207 -10.48 25.63 -2.75
C SER A 207 -9.16 26.28 -2.36
N ASN A 208 -8.04 25.56 -2.51
CA ASN A 208 -6.69 26.10 -2.45
C ASN A 208 -5.96 25.88 -3.76
N LYS A 209 -5.85 24.61 -4.21
CA LYS A 209 -5.23 24.29 -5.50
C LYS A 209 -6.16 24.59 -6.67
N GLY A 210 -7.48 24.48 -6.49
CA GLY A 210 -8.46 24.78 -7.53
C GLY A 210 -8.80 26.27 -7.74
N LYS A 211 -8.21 27.19 -6.95
CA LYS A 211 -8.58 28.62 -6.90
C LYS A 211 -8.62 29.33 -8.25
N ASN A 212 -7.74 28.94 -9.17
CA ASN A 212 -7.60 29.55 -10.49
C ASN A 212 -8.56 28.98 -11.54
N PHE A 213 -9.22 27.85 -11.25
CA PHE A 213 -10.21 27.24 -12.13
C PHE A 213 -11.60 27.57 -11.60
N LYS A 214 -12.28 28.50 -12.26
CA LYS A 214 -13.58 29.01 -11.81
C LYS A 214 -14.68 28.77 -12.83
N SER A 215 -15.87 28.47 -12.33
CA SER A 215 -17.12 28.54 -13.07
C SER A 215 -17.95 29.66 -12.46
N ASN A 216 -18.36 30.66 -13.25
CA ASN A 216 -19.09 31.83 -12.75
C ASN A 216 -18.43 32.48 -11.52
N ASN A 217 -17.10 32.63 -11.54
CA ASN A 217 -16.26 33.13 -10.44
C ASN A 217 -16.20 32.25 -9.17
N ILE A 218 -16.82 31.06 -9.17
CA ILE A 218 -16.76 30.12 -8.06
C ILE A 218 -15.63 29.10 -8.31
N PRO A 219 -14.64 28.98 -7.41
CA PRO A 219 -13.53 28.04 -7.55
C PRO A 219 -13.92 26.57 -7.50
N MET A 220 -13.18 25.76 -8.25
CA MET A 220 -13.27 24.30 -8.23
C MET A 220 -12.62 23.72 -6.97
N ILE A 221 -13.17 22.63 -6.43
CA ILE A 221 -12.58 21.83 -5.36
C ILE A 221 -11.81 20.66 -5.98
N LEU A 222 -10.52 20.58 -5.66
CA LEU A 222 -9.67 19.45 -6.03
C LEU A 222 -9.56 18.45 -4.85
N GLU A 223 -9.02 17.27 -5.09
CA GLU A 223 -8.95 16.20 -4.11
C GLU A 223 -8.26 16.63 -2.82
N SER A 224 -7.10 17.29 -2.92
CA SER A 224 -6.38 17.79 -1.73
C SER A 224 -7.09 18.93 -1.03
N ASP A 225 -7.98 19.65 -1.72
CA ASP A 225 -8.84 20.67 -1.10
C ASP A 225 -9.97 20.01 -0.30
N LEU A 226 -10.52 18.90 -0.79
CA LEU A 226 -11.62 18.17 -0.14
C LEU A 226 -11.14 17.24 0.98
N LEU A 227 -10.00 16.59 0.81
CA LEU A 227 -9.43 15.70 1.83
C LEU A 227 -9.11 16.51 3.10
N TYR A 228 -9.52 16.00 4.26
CA TYR A 228 -9.45 16.69 5.55
C TYR A 228 -10.29 17.97 5.68
N SER A 229 -11.17 18.27 4.70
CA SER A 229 -12.16 19.34 4.87
C SER A 229 -13.06 19.06 6.07
N GLN A 230 -13.32 20.10 6.87
CA GLN A 230 -14.09 19.99 8.11
C GLN A 230 -15.56 19.68 7.84
N ILE A 231 -16.17 18.84 8.66
CA ILE A 231 -17.61 18.59 8.70
C ILE A 231 -18.17 19.28 9.94
N ILE A 232 -19.18 20.14 9.76
CA ILE A 232 -19.82 20.89 10.84
C ILE A 232 -21.30 20.54 10.98
N GLY A 233 -21.85 20.64 12.19
CA GLY A 233 -23.28 20.42 12.43
C GLY A 233 -23.73 18.96 12.34
N CYS A 234 -22.78 18.00 12.36
CA CYS A 234 -23.11 16.58 12.40
C CYS A 234 -23.77 16.23 13.75
N THR A 235 -24.96 15.63 13.70
CA THR A 235 -25.71 15.23 14.91
C THR A 235 -25.48 13.77 15.30
N ASN A 236 -24.47 13.13 14.71
CA ASN A 236 -24.17 11.74 14.99
C ASN A 236 -23.83 11.54 16.46
N ASN A 237 -24.40 10.51 17.05
CA ASN A 237 -24.20 10.14 18.44
C ASN A 237 -24.15 8.62 18.56
N ILE A 238 -23.36 8.13 19.50
CA ILE A 238 -23.26 6.72 19.85
C ILE A 238 -23.63 6.64 21.33
N ALA A 239 -24.69 5.91 21.66
CA ALA A 239 -25.16 5.77 23.04
C ALA A 239 -25.40 7.12 23.77
N GLY A 240 -25.95 8.13 23.07
CA GLY A 240 -26.15 9.47 23.63
C GLY A 240 -24.88 10.30 23.80
N VAL A 241 -23.71 9.74 23.49
CA VAL A 241 -22.44 10.46 23.45
C VAL A 241 -22.27 11.06 22.04
N PRO A 242 -22.16 12.40 21.91
CA PRO A 242 -21.91 13.04 20.62
C PRO A 242 -20.65 12.46 19.97
N THR A 243 -20.81 11.85 18.80
CA THR A 243 -19.72 11.28 18.00
C THR A 243 -19.81 11.81 16.56
N PRO A 244 -19.69 13.14 16.38
CA PRO A 244 -19.86 13.76 15.08
C PRO A 244 -18.81 13.28 14.09
N CYS A 245 -19.20 13.19 12.80
CA CYS A 245 -18.25 13.26 11.71
C CYS A 245 -17.57 14.63 11.77
N THR A 246 -16.25 14.66 11.75
CA THR A 246 -15.46 15.88 11.94
C THR A 246 -14.73 16.32 10.68
N MET A 247 -14.45 15.39 9.75
CA MET A 247 -13.76 15.70 8.50
C MET A 247 -13.99 14.66 7.42
N VAL A 248 -13.69 15.01 6.17
CA VAL A 248 -13.51 14.08 5.06
C VAL A 248 -12.19 13.33 5.27
N ALA A 249 -12.20 12.00 5.23
CA ALA A 249 -11.02 11.19 5.51
C ALA A 249 -10.59 10.28 4.35
N THR A 250 -11.51 9.98 3.42
CA THR A 250 -11.19 9.07 2.31
C THR A 250 -11.90 9.52 1.04
N ILE A 251 -11.17 9.52 -0.06
CA ILE A 251 -11.67 9.78 -1.41
C ILE A 251 -11.14 8.63 -2.27
N LEU A 252 -12.04 7.81 -2.82
CA LEU A 252 -11.68 6.71 -3.71
C LEU A 252 -11.38 7.25 -5.11
N PRO A 253 -10.49 6.58 -5.89
CA PRO A 253 -10.12 7.01 -7.24
C PRO A 253 -11.32 7.22 -8.17
N ASN A 254 -12.40 6.47 -8.00
CA ASN A 254 -13.61 6.58 -8.81
C ASN A 254 -14.36 7.91 -8.64
N ALA A 255 -14.10 8.69 -7.57
CA ALA A 255 -14.69 10.03 -7.42
C ALA A 255 -13.97 11.10 -8.27
N ARG A 256 -12.78 10.78 -8.79
CA ARG A 256 -11.85 11.70 -9.43
C ARG A 256 -12.13 11.82 -10.94
N ALA A 257 -11.95 13.00 -11.50
CA ALA A 257 -11.82 13.14 -12.95
C ALA A 257 -10.55 12.45 -13.47
N LEU A 258 -10.55 12.07 -14.74
CA LEU A 258 -9.35 11.54 -15.41
C LEU A 258 -8.29 12.63 -15.63
N LYS A 259 -8.74 13.85 -15.93
CA LYS A 259 -7.88 15.00 -16.18
C LYS A 259 -7.54 15.71 -14.86
N LYS A 260 -6.24 15.90 -14.62
CA LYS A 260 -5.71 16.72 -13.53
C LYS A 260 -5.78 18.22 -13.82
N TYR A 261 -5.90 19.00 -12.76
CA TYR A 261 -5.86 20.46 -12.73
C TYR A 261 -4.91 20.87 -11.60
N ASN A 262 -3.87 21.66 -11.88
CA ASN A 262 -2.78 21.92 -10.90
C ASN A 262 -2.24 20.63 -10.22
N ASP A 263 -1.97 19.61 -11.05
CA ASP A 263 -1.47 18.29 -10.65
C ASP A 263 -2.32 17.52 -9.63
N ASP A 264 -3.56 17.94 -9.46
CA ASP A 264 -4.53 17.35 -8.54
C ASP A 264 -5.85 17.05 -9.25
N TYR A 265 -6.70 16.22 -8.65
CA TYR A 265 -7.89 15.69 -9.30
C TYR A 265 -9.15 16.47 -8.90
N PRO A 266 -9.91 17.02 -9.87
CA PRO A 266 -11.28 17.46 -9.61
C PRO A 266 -12.14 16.29 -9.09
N ILE A 267 -12.97 16.55 -8.09
CA ILE A 267 -13.93 15.56 -7.59
C ILE A 267 -15.26 15.76 -8.30
N MET A 268 -15.80 14.71 -8.92
CA MET A 268 -17.06 14.76 -9.67
C MET A 268 -18.24 14.71 -8.71
N GLN A 269 -19.14 15.69 -8.79
CA GLN A 269 -20.26 15.81 -7.83
C GLN A 269 -21.16 14.57 -7.81
N ASP A 270 -21.40 13.97 -8.99
CA ASP A 270 -22.29 12.82 -9.15
C ASP A 270 -21.65 11.51 -8.66
N LEU A 271 -20.32 11.49 -8.46
CA LEU A 271 -19.56 10.33 -8.02
C LEU A 271 -19.19 10.40 -6.53
N VAL A 272 -19.59 11.45 -5.80
CA VAL A 272 -19.28 11.61 -4.37
C VAL A 272 -19.94 10.48 -3.55
N SER A 273 -21.20 10.18 -3.84
CA SER A 273 -21.94 9.13 -3.13
C SER A 273 -21.29 7.78 -3.35
N GLY A 274 -20.87 7.12 -2.26
CA GLY A 274 -20.21 5.82 -2.29
C GLY A 274 -18.70 5.85 -2.58
N ASN A 275 -18.10 7.01 -2.87
CA ASN A 275 -16.66 7.14 -3.11
C ASN A 275 -15.95 8.17 -2.23
N VAL A 276 -16.68 8.98 -1.45
CA VAL A 276 -16.11 9.92 -0.49
C VAL A 276 -16.67 9.64 0.90
N PHE A 277 -15.80 9.56 1.92
CA PHE A 277 -16.16 9.13 3.27
C PHE A 277 -15.65 10.09 4.36
N SER A 278 -16.39 10.16 5.47
CA SER A 278 -15.97 10.86 6.67
C SER A 278 -14.91 10.09 7.47
N ASP A 279 -14.33 10.75 8.47
CA ASP A 279 -13.45 10.15 9.50
C ASP A 279 -14.12 9.04 10.34
N LYS A 280 -15.44 8.90 10.23
CA LYS A 280 -16.21 7.83 10.88
C LYS A 280 -16.67 6.75 9.90
N GLY A 281 -16.18 6.78 8.66
CA GLY A 281 -16.48 5.79 7.62
C GLY A 281 -17.86 5.94 6.96
N PHE A 282 -18.57 7.04 7.20
CA PHE A 282 -19.88 7.26 6.56
C PHE A 282 -19.72 7.89 5.17
N PRO A 283 -20.46 7.41 4.15
CA PRO A 283 -20.43 7.98 2.82
C PRO A 283 -21.01 9.40 2.84
N LEU A 284 -20.37 10.31 2.11
CA LEU A 284 -20.85 11.68 1.92
C LEU A 284 -21.71 11.76 0.66
N ILE A 285 -22.64 12.71 0.66
CA ILE A 285 -23.57 12.94 -0.44
C ILE A 285 -23.42 14.40 -0.88
N ALA A 286 -23.09 14.61 -2.15
CA ALA A 286 -23.11 15.95 -2.74
C ALA A 286 -24.48 16.23 -3.34
N THR A 287 -24.96 17.47 -3.22
CA THR A 287 -26.08 17.98 -3.99
C THR A 287 -25.57 18.51 -5.33
N PRO A 288 -25.91 17.86 -6.45
CA PRO A 288 -25.42 18.27 -7.76
C PRO A 288 -25.90 19.67 -8.14
N LYS A 289 -25.03 20.46 -8.75
CA LYS A 289 -25.32 21.77 -9.32
C LYS A 289 -24.73 21.87 -10.73
N PRO A 290 -25.39 22.59 -11.66
CA PRO A 290 -24.80 22.87 -12.96
C PRO A 290 -23.62 23.83 -12.82
N ASN A 291 -22.59 23.64 -13.62
CA ASN A 291 -21.48 24.58 -13.75
C ASN A 291 -20.91 24.60 -15.18
N THR A 292 -19.97 25.50 -15.48
CA THR A 292 -19.44 25.68 -16.83
C THR A 292 -18.37 24.66 -17.22
N PHE A 293 -17.91 23.82 -16.27
CA PHE A 293 -16.92 22.80 -16.56
C PHE A 293 -17.58 21.60 -17.23
N ARG A 294 -16.92 21.12 -18.30
CA ARG A 294 -17.27 19.87 -18.97
C ARG A 294 -16.04 18.98 -18.92
N ILE A 295 -15.99 18.08 -17.93
CA ILE A 295 -14.85 17.20 -17.71
C ILE A 295 -15.25 15.78 -18.11
N ASN A 296 -14.43 15.15 -18.95
CA ASN A 296 -14.62 13.75 -19.31
C ASN A 296 -14.58 12.90 -18.04
N SER A 297 -15.67 12.20 -17.78
CA SER A 297 -15.73 11.19 -16.73
C SER A 297 -15.20 9.86 -17.27
N PRO A 298 -14.66 8.98 -16.41
CA PRO A 298 -14.62 7.56 -16.72
C PRO A 298 -15.99 7.12 -17.26
N LYS A 299 -16.02 6.27 -18.29
CA LYS A 299 -17.28 5.64 -18.73
C LYS A 299 -17.99 5.07 -17.50
N PRO A 300 -19.32 5.24 -17.36
CA PRO A 300 -20.08 4.39 -16.46
C PRO A 300 -19.64 2.96 -16.75
N ILE A 301 -19.30 2.21 -15.70
CA ILE A 301 -18.99 0.80 -15.87
C ILE A 301 -20.30 0.16 -16.32
N ASP A 302 -20.48 0.00 -17.63
CA ASP A 302 -21.50 -0.88 -18.17
C ASP A 302 -21.17 -2.26 -17.63
N SER A 303 -21.93 -2.69 -16.63
CA SER A 303 -21.78 -3.95 -15.91
C SER A 303 -21.89 -5.20 -16.80
N ASN A 304 -22.05 -5.02 -18.11
CA ASN A 304 -22.40 -6.06 -19.06
C ASN A 304 -21.27 -6.43 -20.04
N THR A 305 -20.11 -5.74 -20.03
CA THR A 305 -19.04 -5.99 -21.01
C THR A 305 -17.63 -6.22 -20.45
N GLN A 306 -17.43 -6.18 -19.13
CA GLN A 306 -16.19 -6.74 -18.57
C GLN A 306 -16.29 -8.27 -18.52
N ASN A 307 -15.40 -8.94 -19.27
CA ASN A 307 -15.12 -10.36 -19.09
C ASN A 307 -14.76 -10.60 -17.62
N LYS A 308 -15.63 -11.31 -16.88
CA LYS A 308 -15.47 -11.66 -15.46
C LYS A 308 -14.04 -12.10 -15.10
N GLN A 309 -13.38 -12.80 -16.02
CA GLN A 309 -12.02 -13.32 -15.87
C GLN A 309 -10.93 -12.25 -15.64
N LYS A 310 -11.12 -11.00 -16.09
CA LYS A 310 -10.06 -9.96 -16.01
C LYS A 310 -9.98 -9.30 -14.63
N LEU A 311 -11.04 -9.39 -13.82
CA LEU A 311 -11.06 -8.87 -12.45
C LEU A 311 -10.56 -9.90 -11.43
N GLU A 312 -10.72 -11.19 -11.74
CA GLU A 312 -10.30 -12.32 -10.90
C GLU A 312 -8.78 -12.38 -10.70
N SER A 313 -7.98 -11.96 -11.69
CA SER A 313 -6.52 -12.03 -11.64
C SER A 313 -5.85 -10.90 -10.83
N GLN A 314 -6.58 -9.84 -10.48
CA GLN A 314 -6.02 -8.66 -9.79
C GLN A 314 -6.32 -8.61 -8.29
N ILE A 315 -7.18 -9.50 -7.78
CA ILE A 315 -7.57 -9.53 -6.36
C ILE A 315 -6.92 -10.74 -5.70
N LYS A 316 -5.77 -10.54 -5.06
CA LYS A 316 -5.16 -11.55 -4.18
C LYS A 316 -5.93 -11.58 -2.85
N LEU A 317 -6.78 -12.58 -2.68
CA LEU A 317 -7.45 -12.84 -1.40
C LEU A 317 -6.55 -13.68 -0.50
N TYR A 318 -6.51 -13.31 0.78
CA TYR A 318 -5.87 -14.08 1.83
C TYR A 318 -6.93 -14.66 2.74
N LYS A 319 -6.69 -15.85 3.30
CA LYS A 319 -7.50 -16.37 4.40
C LYS A 319 -7.51 -15.33 5.53
N PRO A 320 -8.65 -15.13 6.21
CA PRO A 320 -8.68 -14.28 7.40
C PRO A 320 -7.59 -14.76 8.36
N ALA A 321 -6.67 -13.87 8.72
CA ALA A 321 -5.55 -14.19 9.58
C ALA A 321 -5.41 -13.11 10.65
N LEU A 322 -5.15 -13.55 11.89
CA LEU A 322 -4.83 -12.67 13.01
C LEU A 322 -3.33 -12.68 13.20
N ARG A 323 -2.70 -11.53 12.98
CA ARG A 323 -1.29 -11.31 13.34
C ARG A 323 -1.17 -11.14 14.84
N LEU A 324 -0.15 -11.76 15.41
CA LEU A 324 0.00 -11.91 16.85
C LEU A 324 1.13 -11.03 17.38
N HIS A 325 0.78 -9.82 17.83
CA HIS A 325 1.71 -8.93 18.51
C HIS A 325 1.23 -8.74 19.95
N TYR A 326 1.93 -9.35 20.91
CA TYR A 326 1.48 -9.39 22.29
C TYR A 326 2.47 -8.74 23.24
N LYS A 327 1.91 -7.97 24.18
CA LYS A 327 2.61 -7.31 25.29
C LYS A 327 1.77 -7.52 26.53
N ILE A 328 2.42 -7.87 27.64
CA ILE A 328 1.70 -8.06 28.92
C ILE A 328 1.25 -6.71 29.47
N THR A 329 2.02 -5.65 29.22
CA THR A 329 1.70 -4.30 29.68
C THR A 329 1.90 -3.25 28.58
N PRO A 330 1.14 -2.13 28.60
CA PRO A 330 1.30 -1.06 27.62
C PRO A 330 2.69 -0.41 27.60
N LEU A 331 3.44 -0.48 28.70
CA LEU A 331 4.78 0.12 28.85
C LEU A 331 5.91 -0.75 28.29
N GLN A 332 5.61 -2.00 27.92
CA GLN A 332 6.59 -2.93 27.39
C GLN A 332 7.04 -2.48 25.99
N LYS A 333 8.36 -2.39 25.78
CA LYS A 333 8.93 -1.92 24.50
C LYS A 333 8.78 -2.98 23.40
N ASP A 334 9.17 -4.21 23.70
CA ASP A 334 9.23 -5.31 22.75
C ASP A 334 8.01 -6.24 22.87
N ASN A 335 7.61 -6.88 21.77
CA ASN A 335 6.58 -7.93 21.79
C ASN A 335 7.15 -9.22 22.37
N LEU A 336 6.31 -9.99 23.07
CA LEU A 336 6.69 -11.32 23.51
C LEU A 336 6.48 -12.35 22.38
N PRO A 337 7.40 -13.31 22.23
CA PRO A 337 7.20 -14.44 21.34
C PRO A 337 6.03 -15.29 21.86
N ILE A 338 5.12 -15.68 20.97
CA ILE A 338 3.97 -16.53 21.29
C ILE A 338 4.23 -17.91 20.73
N TYR A 339 4.48 -18.90 21.57
CA TYR A 339 4.66 -20.29 21.13
C TYR A 339 3.37 -21.11 21.22
N ARG A 340 2.43 -20.65 22.04
CA ARG A 340 1.18 -21.32 22.34
C ARG A 340 0.09 -20.29 22.56
N LEU A 341 -1.07 -20.54 21.98
CA LEU A 341 -2.28 -19.82 22.31
C LEU A 341 -3.47 -20.77 22.32
N LYS A 342 -4.52 -20.37 23.02
CA LYS A 342 -5.80 -21.08 22.97
C LYS A 342 -6.80 -20.22 22.20
N CYS A 343 -7.31 -20.76 21.10
CA CYS A 343 -8.37 -20.18 20.30
C CYS A 343 -9.67 -20.89 20.66
N ASN A 344 -10.59 -20.18 21.30
CA ASN A 344 -11.75 -20.71 21.98
C ASN A 344 -11.36 -21.83 22.95
N ASP A 345 -11.56 -23.08 22.52
CA ASP A 345 -11.30 -24.30 23.27
C ASP A 345 -10.16 -25.13 22.67
N THR A 346 -9.63 -24.71 21.53
CA THR A 346 -8.56 -25.39 20.78
C THR A 346 -7.21 -24.75 21.09
N ILE A 347 -6.21 -25.58 21.36
CA ILE A 347 -4.84 -25.15 21.57
C ILE A 347 -4.11 -25.15 20.24
N ILE A 348 -3.42 -24.05 19.96
CA ILE A 348 -2.54 -23.87 18.81
C ILE A 348 -1.13 -23.69 19.35
N GLU A 349 -0.24 -24.60 18.97
CA GLU A 349 1.17 -24.62 19.39
C GLU A 349 2.06 -24.61 18.14
N SER A 350 3.21 -23.94 18.26
CA SER A 350 4.25 -23.99 17.23
C SER A 350 4.97 -25.34 17.24
N GLY A 351 5.26 -25.89 16.06
CA GLY A 351 5.96 -27.17 15.91
C GLY A 351 7.49 -27.07 15.88
N ASP A 352 8.06 -25.92 15.56
CA ASP A 352 9.46 -25.79 15.12
C ASP A 352 10.33 -24.83 15.96
N ASP A 353 10.04 -24.67 17.26
CA ASP A 353 10.71 -23.71 18.17
C ASP A 353 10.71 -22.24 17.67
N MET A 354 9.88 -21.94 16.67
CA MET A 354 9.65 -20.59 16.13
C MET A 354 8.36 -20.01 16.71
N PRO A 355 8.33 -18.73 17.11
CA PRO A 355 7.10 -18.12 17.59
C PRO A 355 6.05 -18.03 16.48
N LEU A 356 4.77 -18.12 16.86
CA LEU A 356 3.61 -17.91 16.01
C LEU A 356 3.50 -16.42 15.65
N ASP A 357 3.74 -16.08 14.40
CA ASP A 357 3.54 -14.70 13.89
C ASP A 357 2.07 -14.40 13.56
N PHE A 358 1.32 -15.42 13.16
CA PHE A 358 -0.11 -15.32 12.85
C PHE A 358 -0.86 -16.63 13.06
N ILE A 359 -2.18 -16.54 13.18
CA ILE A 359 -3.10 -17.69 13.05
C ILE A 359 -4.10 -17.44 11.92
N SER A 360 -4.37 -18.48 11.13
CA SER A 360 -5.49 -18.47 10.18
C SER A 360 -6.78 -18.74 10.93
N ILE A 361 -7.84 -18.00 10.58
CA ILE A 361 -9.18 -18.13 11.15
C ILE A 361 -10.12 -18.64 10.06
N ASP A 362 -10.72 -19.79 10.31
CA ASP A 362 -11.88 -20.25 9.57
C ASP A 362 -13.13 -19.65 10.21
N ILE A 363 -13.83 -18.76 9.50
CA ILE A 363 -14.98 -18.04 10.05
C ILE A 363 -16.11 -19.02 10.45
N ALA A 364 -16.33 -20.08 9.68
CA ALA A 364 -17.42 -21.01 9.93
C ALA A 364 -17.13 -21.93 11.12
N LYS A 365 -15.87 -22.35 11.28
CA LYS A 365 -15.45 -23.30 12.30
C LYS A 365 -15.00 -22.65 13.60
N ASP A 366 -14.24 -21.56 13.50
CA ASP A 366 -13.49 -20.99 14.64
C ASP A 366 -14.22 -19.82 15.31
N THR A 367 -15.38 -19.40 14.79
CA THR A 367 -16.16 -18.30 15.38
C THR A 367 -17.47 -18.79 15.99
N LYS A 368 -17.88 -18.16 17.09
CA LYS A 368 -19.13 -18.42 17.80
C LYS A 368 -20.12 -17.28 17.55
N ASP A 369 -21.42 -17.56 17.57
CA ASP A 369 -22.44 -16.52 17.41
C ASP A 369 -22.46 -15.59 18.62
N LEU A 370 -22.44 -14.26 18.38
CA LEU A 370 -22.44 -13.26 19.46
C LEU A 370 -23.72 -13.30 20.32
N HIS A 371 -24.77 -13.99 19.87
CA HIS A 371 -26.01 -14.15 20.62
C HIS A 371 -26.01 -15.42 21.46
N ASP A 372 -25.13 -16.38 21.16
CA ASP A 372 -24.98 -17.64 21.90
C ASP A 372 -23.89 -17.50 22.99
N ILE A 373 -24.16 -16.61 23.93
CA ILE A 373 -23.26 -16.23 25.03
C ILE A 373 -23.59 -16.95 26.34
N HIS A 374 -24.56 -17.87 26.31
CA HIS A 374 -25.11 -18.52 27.51
C HIS A 374 -24.08 -19.33 28.32
N ASN A 375 -22.98 -19.72 27.69
CA ASN A 375 -21.87 -20.46 28.31
C ASN A 375 -20.77 -19.56 28.89
N LEU A 376 -20.87 -18.23 28.77
CA LEU A 376 -19.90 -17.27 29.31
C LEU A 376 -20.29 -16.82 30.73
N ASP A 377 -19.34 -16.24 31.46
CA ASP A 377 -19.63 -15.63 32.77
C ASP A 377 -20.72 -14.56 32.68
N LYS A 378 -21.57 -14.44 33.71
CA LYS A 378 -22.71 -13.54 33.74
C LYS A 378 -22.34 -12.08 33.48
N ALA A 379 -21.20 -11.61 34.00
CA ALA A 379 -20.75 -10.24 33.76
C ALA A 379 -20.37 -10.01 32.28
N LEU A 380 -19.77 -11.01 31.63
CA LEU A 380 -19.47 -10.97 30.21
C LEU A 380 -20.74 -11.05 29.36
N GLN A 381 -21.74 -11.83 29.79
CA GLN A 381 -23.03 -11.91 29.11
C GLN A 381 -23.73 -10.54 29.06
N ASP A 382 -23.73 -9.80 30.17
CA ASP A 382 -24.35 -8.48 30.24
C ASP A 382 -23.62 -7.48 29.32
N ILE A 383 -22.29 -7.46 29.35
CA ILE A 383 -21.46 -6.60 28.48
C ILE A 383 -21.71 -6.92 27.00
N LEU A 384 -21.71 -8.21 26.64
CA LEU A 384 -21.90 -8.64 25.25
C LEU A 384 -23.31 -8.38 24.75
N SER A 385 -24.33 -8.55 25.60
CA SER A 385 -25.72 -8.24 25.26
C SER A 385 -25.92 -6.76 24.93
N ILE A 386 -25.30 -5.87 25.72
CA ILE A 386 -25.33 -4.42 25.49
C ILE A 386 -24.59 -4.08 24.19
N LEU A 387 -23.37 -4.60 24.01
CA LEU A 387 -22.58 -4.38 22.80
C LEU A 387 -23.31 -4.86 21.55
N HIS A 388 -23.86 -6.06 21.59
CA HIS A 388 -24.60 -6.64 20.48
C HIS A 388 -25.86 -5.83 20.14
N SER A 389 -26.61 -5.37 21.13
CA SER A 389 -27.80 -4.52 20.91
C SER A 389 -27.42 -3.19 20.25
N ASN A 390 -26.31 -2.58 20.69
CA ASN A 390 -25.79 -1.33 20.10
C ASN A 390 -25.28 -1.54 18.67
N LEU A 391 -24.53 -2.62 18.44
CA LEU A 391 -24.00 -2.95 17.12
C LEU A 391 -25.13 -3.18 16.11
N LYS A 392 -26.20 -3.88 16.48
CA LYS A 392 -27.41 -4.04 15.65
C LYS A 392 -28.11 -2.74 15.30
N GLN A 393 -28.02 -1.73 16.17
CA GLN A 393 -28.62 -0.42 15.93
C GLN A 393 -27.77 0.42 14.97
N SER A 394 -26.43 0.37 15.10
CA SER A 394 -25.49 1.13 14.27
C SER A 394 -25.21 0.49 12.91
N PHE A 395 -25.19 -0.84 12.85
CA PHE A 395 -25.02 -1.62 11.64
C PHE A 395 -26.32 -2.38 11.43
N MET A 396 -27.14 -1.96 10.44
CA MET A 396 -28.45 -2.57 10.18
C MET A 396 -28.34 -4.08 9.87
N LYS A 397 -29.48 -4.76 9.67
CA LYS A 397 -29.66 -6.23 9.47
C LYS A 397 -28.74 -6.93 8.44
N GLU A 398 -27.85 -6.21 7.77
CA GLU A 398 -26.95 -6.64 6.72
C GLU A 398 -25.65 -7.30 7.24
N TYR A 399 -25.44 -7.41 8.56
CA TYR A 399 -24.24 -8.02 9.14
C TYR A 399 -24.57 -9.20 10.08
N ILE A 400 -23.67 -10.17 10.12
CA ILE A 400 -23.59 -11.28 11.09
C ILE A 400 -22.60 -10.87 12.16
N TYR A 401 -22.95 -11.17 13.41
CA TYR A 401 -22.17 -10.83 14.58
C TYR A 401 -21.59 -12.11 15.16
N LYS A 402 -20.27 -12.28 15.04
CA LYS A 402 -19.54 -13.43 15.57
C LYS A 402 -18.53 -12.99 16.60
N TYR A 403 -18.01 -13.91 17.39
CA TYR A 403 -16.86 -13.67 18.25
C TYR A 403 -15.87 -14.81 18.22
N ILE A 404 -14.65 -14.49 18.60
CA ILE A 404 -13.56 -15.44 18.86
C ILE A 404 -12.91 -15.07 20.18
N SER A 405 -12.69 -16.07 21.03
CA SER A 405 -11.95 -15.92 22.28
C SER A 405 -10.52 -16.37 22.06
N LEU A 406 -9.56 -15.55 22.45
CA LEU A 406 -8.14 -15.88 22.43
C LEU A 406 -7.59 -15.80 23.84
N GLN A 407 -6.86 -16.83 24.26
CA GLN A 407 -6.14 -16.81 25.52
C GLN A 407 -4.65 -16.95 25.24
N LEU A 408 -3.91 -15.96 25.76
CA LEU A 408 -2.46 -15.85 25.72
C LEU A 408 -1.99 -15.74 27.17
N ASP A 409 -1.30 -16.77 27.67
CA ASP A 409 -0.94 -16.89 29.08
C ASP A 409 -2.15 -16.68 30.03
N SER A 410 -2.07 -15.68 30.90
CA SER A 410 -3.12 -15.26 31.83
C SER A 410 -4.11 -14.24 31.24
N ASN A 411 -3.90 -13.79 30.00
CA ASN A 411 -4.73 -12.78 29.36
C ASN A 411 -5.75 -13.43 28.41
N MET A 412 -7.01 -13.00 28.54
CA MET A 412 -8.09 -13.38 27.64
C MET A 412 -8.50 -12.16 26.81
N LEU A 413 -8.54 -12.34 25.50
CA LEU A 413 -9.01 -11.35 24.53
C LEU A 413 -10.27 -11.89 23.86
N LEU A 414 -11.31 -11.08 23.83
CA LEU A 414 -12.53 -11.38 23.11
C LEU A 414 -12.63 -10.44 21.91
N LEU A 415 -12.55 -11.00 20.70
CA LEU A 415 -12.67 -10.22 19.47
C LEU A 415 -14.07 -10.39 18.91
N ILE A 416 -14.75 -9.27 18.67
CA ILE A 416 -16.07 -9.22 18.04
C ILE A 416 -15.88 -8.97 16.55
N LEU A 417 -16.49 -9.82 15.72
CA LEU A 417 -16.39 -9.81 14.27
C LEU A 417 -17.72 -9.36 13.66
N LEU A 418 -17.68 -8.33 12.82
CA LEU A 418 -18.80 -7.84 12.01
C LEU A 418 -18.62 -8.34 10.58
N ILE A 419 -19.47 -9.28 10.16
CA ILE A 419 -19.33 -9.95 8.85
C ILE A 419 -20.52 -9.58 7.97
N PRO A 420 -20.33 -8.96 6.78
CA PRO A 420 -21.44 -8.66 5.89
C PRO A 420 -22.20 -9.95 5.47
N GLN A 421 -23.53 -9.96 5.61
CA GLN A 421 -24.40 -11.04 5.16
C GLN A 421 -24.47 -11.13 3.63
N THR A 422 -24.30 -10.00 2.97
CA THR A 422 -24.33 -9.91 1.51
C THR A 422 -22.97 -9.47 1.01
N ILE A 423 -22.25 -10.43 0.45
CA ILE A 423 -21.06 -10.15 -0.35
C ILE A 423 -21.56 -9.61 -1.71
N PRO A 424 -21.07 -8.44 -2.18
CA PRO A 424 -21.40 -7.92 -3.50
C PRO A 424 -21.20 -8.99 -4.59
N LYS A 425 -22.09 -9.05 -5.59
CA LYS A 425 -22.10 -10.14 -6.59
C LYS A 425 -20.73 -10.38 -7.26
N VAL A 426 -19.95 -9.31 -7.44
CA VAL A 426 -18.59 -9.35 -8.00
C VAL A 426 -17.62 -10.20 -7.18
N PHE A 427 -17.85 -10.33 -5.87
CA PHE A 427 -16.99 -11.10 -4.96
C PHE A 427 -17.57 -12.49 -4.64
N LYS A 428 -18.83 -12.79 -5.00
CA LYS A 428 -19.50 -14.04 -4.60
C LYS A 428 -18.81 -15.32 -5.10
N GLU A 429 -18.29 -15.34 -6.33
CA GLU A 429 -17.53 -16.52 -6.81
C GLU A 429 -16.17 -16.64 -6.12
N VAL A 430 -15.53 -15.50 -5.84
CA VAL A 430 -14.20 -15.46 -5.23
C VAL A 430 -14.23 -15.91 -3.76
N TYR A 431 -15.32 -15.64 -3.05
CA TYR A 431 -15.57 -16.11 -1.67
C TYR A 431 -16.32 -17.46 -1.61
N LYS A 432 -16.55 -18.17 -2.73
CA LYS A 432 -17.31 -19.43 -2.72
C LYS A 432 -16.62 -20.55 -1.91
N ASN A 433 -15.29 -20.47 -1.79
CA ASN A 433 -14.44 -21.48 -1.14
C ASN A 433 -13.84 -21.01 0.19
N TYR A 434 -14.30 -19.87 0.72
CA TYR A 434 -13.93 -19.29 2.03
C TYR A 434 -15.19 -19.17 2.88
#